data_AF-A0A0N0JEY6-F1
#
_entry.id   AF-A0A0N0JEY6-F1
#
_cell.length_a   1.000
_cell.length_b   1.000
_cell.length_c   1.000
_cell.angle_alpha   90.00
_cell.angle_beta   90.00
_cell.angle_gamma   90.00
#
_symmetry.space_group_name_H-M   'P 1'
#
loop_
_entity.id
_entity.type
_entity.pdbx_description
1 polymer ?
#
loop_
_entity_poly.entity_id
_entity_poly.type
_entity_poly.pdbx_seq_one_letter_code
_entity_poly.pdbx_strand_id
1 'polypeptide(L)'
;MKPALAYLRERAVAFSGRAVIVGKGPSSAEFDALTAQRDRWVIGLNEVALQVPCHAAFVIDEDILDQHAAALSACGIQSLLLPRVLHRPRQIGKLTMYGPPERMEGPEPAWQPHMASLPALRFNLFSAEPDASLGDTVPGYSFSAPTLAHLLALAGFRDIQLAGIDGGKRYAARFADLEYKKLKSLQDSFDTQFTDLRQVRDRFGVRFSSVRCSTATVLIGGEPEQCLATELLKWSIQSQTFLSVDFVEPDGVARDLYAGGHTGTPFSFQRLYLPRCAAHRGRGVYFDSDMLVMRDVYELFNWDMGDNVLLGCEPTPGRAPQYSVFLVNNALAGWDPDALVHRYMQNDLSYSELMAEFSFAKPRASLLPRHWNSLEQFERGLTANVHFTDMGIQPWLSICNPLADLWCTALLRGVAERPAIREALQRSLAEGWVRPSLGWQVERQHPDPWTLPVSVKRQDRDWLPPHLLARPAQQPRWLQLWRWRLGAHVRRLMQSRNARRWQLARIALRKLF
;
A
#
# COMPACT_ATOMS: atom_id res chain seq x y z
N MET A 1 -22.01 1.88 -34.58
CA MET A 1 -21.96 1.71 -33.11
C MET A 1 -21.20 2.89 -32.52
N LYS A 2 -21.64 3.46 -31.38
CA LYS A 2 -20.89 4.55 -30.73
C LYS A 2 -19.69 3.95 -29.95
N PRO A 3 -18.45 4.40 -30.18
CA PRO A 3 -17.29 3.94 -29.42
C PRO A 3 -17.42 4.31 -27.94
N ALA A 4 -17.15 3.37 -27.05
CA ALA A 4 -17.20 3.60 -25.61
C ALA A 4 -16.24 4.71 -25.16
N LEU A 5 -15.05 4.77 -25.75
CA LEU A 5 -14.05 5.78 -25.40
C LEU A 5 -14.53 7.22 -25.67
N ALA A 6 -15.22 7.45 -26.80
CA ALA A 6 -15.76 8.76 -27.15
C ALA A 6 -16.84 9.18 -26.15
N TYR A 7 -17.77 8.29 -25.82
CA TYR A 7 -18.79 8.54 -24.81
C TYR A 7 -18.18 8.80 -23.42
N LEU A 8 -17.21 8.00 -23.00
CA LEU A 8 -16.57 8.16 -21.69
C LEU A 8 -15.78 9.47 -21.60
N ARG A 9 -15.22 9.98 -22.69
CA ARG A 9 -14.60 11.33 -22.71
C ARG A 9 -15.61 12.43 -22.43
N GLU A 10 -16.80 12.34 -23.02
CA GLU A 10 -17.90 13.28 -22.70
C GLU A 10 -18.27 13.19 -21.21
N ARG A 11 -18.35 11.98 -20.66
CA ARG A 11 -18.64 11.77 -19.22
C ARG A 11 -17.51 12.28 -18.33
N ALA A 12 -16.25 12.08 -18.71
CA ALA A 12 -15.10 12.60 -17.97
C ALA A 12 -15.18 14.12 -17.85
N VAL A 13 -15.54 14.84 -18.91
CA VAL A 13 -15.77 16.29 -18.84
C VAL A 13 -16.94 16.62 -17.91
N ALA A 14 -18.09 15.95 -18.07
CA ALA A 14 -19.29 16.21 -17.27
C ALA A 14 -19.08 16.00 -15.76
N PHE A 15 -18.25 15.03 -15.36
CA PHE A 15 -17.96 14.69 -13.97
C PHE A 15 -16.59 15.18 -13.49
N SER A 16 -15.98 16.13 -14.19
CA SER A 16 -14.68 16.72 -13.82
C SER A 16 -13.57 15.67 -13.60
N GLY A 17 -13.57 14.62 -14.42
CA GLY A 17 -12.62 13.51 -14.37
C GLY A 17 -12.79 12.56 -13.19
N ARG A 18 -13.94 12.60 -12.49
CA ARG A 18 -14.22 11.77 -11.31
C ARG A 18 -15.19 10.63 -11.59
N ALA A 19 -14.81 9.43 -11.15
CA ALA A 19 -15.63 8.23 -11.29
C ALA A 19 -15.67 7.41 -10.00
N VAL A 20 -16.64 6.49 -9.95
CA VAL A 20 -16.68 5.38 -9.00
C VAL A 20 -16.82 4.07 -9.77
N ILE A 21 -15.97 3.10 -9.46
CA ILE A 21 -16.15 1.70 -9.89
C ILE A 21 -16.74 0.92 -8.72
N VAL A 22 -17.90 0.30 -8.94
CA VAL A 22 -18.60 -0.50 -7.93
C VAL A 22 -18.50 -1.99 -8.29
N GLY A 23 -17.84 -2.74 -7.43
CA GLY A 23 -17.76 -4.20 -7.45
C GLY A 23 -18.61 -4.87 -6.37
N LYS A 24 -18.33 -6.15 -6.14
CA LYS A 24 -19.15 -7.05 -5.30
C LYS A 24 -18.58 -7.26 -3.90
N GLY A 25 -17.41 -6.68 -3.59
CA GLY A 25 -16.74 -6.86 -2.30
C GLY A 25 -17.46 -6.20 -1.12
N PRO A 26 -17.06 -6.54 0.13
CA PRO A 26 -17.66 -6.06 1.37
C PRO A 26 -17.89 -4.54 1.45
N SER A 27 -16.93 -3.71 1.04
CA SER A 27 -17.02 -2.25 1.19
C SER A 27 -18.12 -1.63 0.33
N SER A 28 -18.63 -2.36 -0.66
CA SER A 28 -19.78 -1.89 -1.42
C SER A 28 -20.99 -1.62 -0.51
N ALA A 29 -21.14 -2.33 0.62
CA ALA A 29 -22.24 -2.11 1.56
C ALA A 29 -22.21 -0.74 2.24
N GLU A 30 -21.03 -0.11 2.30
CA GLU A 30 -20.81 1.22 2.87
C GLU A 30 -20.92 2.33 1.81
N PHE A 31 -21.10 1.98 0.54
CA PHE A 31 -21.16 2.92 -0.57
C PHE A 31 -22.55 3.54 -0.73
N ASP A 32 -22.65 4.83 -0.50
CA ASP A 32 -23.83 5.64 -0.84
C ASP A 32 -23.78 6.08 -2.30
N ALA A 33 -24.40 5.27 -3.15
CA ALA A 33 -24.46 5.51 -4.59
C ALA A 33 -25.19 6.82 -4.94
N LEU A 34 -26.29 7.13 -4.24
CA LEU A 34 -27.12 8.29 -4.58
C LEU A 34 -26.38 9.60 -4.30
N THR A 35 -25.63 9.65 -3.20
CA THR A 35 -24.75 10.80 -2.92
C THR A 35 -23.62 10.88 -3.93
N ALA A 36 -22.95 9.76 -4.24
CA ALA A 36 -21.83 9.74 -5.18
C ALA A 36 -22.24 10.12 -6.62
N GLN A 37 -23.46 9.79 -7.06
CA GLN A 37 -23.95 10.13 -8.40
C GLN A 37 -24.06 11.64 -8.64
N ARG A 38 -24.08 12.46 -7.58
CA ARG A 38 -24.15 13.93 -7.70
C ARG A 38 -22.89 14.53 -8.31
N ASP A 39 -21.74 13.90 -8.09
CA ASP A 39 -20.45 14.50 -8.41
C ASP A 39 -19.43 13.53 -9.01
N ARG A 40 -19.78 12.24 -9.12
CA ARG A 40 -18.97 11.19 -9.76
C ARG A 40 -19.78 10.35 -10.73
N TRP A 41 -19.12 9.91 -11.81
CA TRP A 41 -19.70 8.93 -12.71
C TRP A 41 -19.61 7.51 -12.12
N VAL A 42 -20.71 7.03 -11.55
CA VAL A 42 -20.84 5.68 -10.95
C VAL A 42 -21.09 4.59 -12.00
N ILE A 43 -20.23 3.56 -12.01
CA ILE A 43 -20.31 2.42 -12.93
C ILE A 43 -20.28 1.11 -12.13
N GLY A 44 -21.28 0.25 -12.34
CA GLY A 44 -21.35 -1.08 -11.73
C GLY A 44 -20.66 -2.14 -12.59
N LEU A 45 -19.89 -3.02 -11.98
CA LEU A 45 -19.30 -4.19 -12.63
C LEU A 45 -20.32 -5.34 -12.73
N ASN A 46 -20.55 -5.85 -13.93
CA ASN A 46 -21.45 -6.96 -14.21
C ASN A 46 -22.85 -6.73 -13.58
N GLU A 47 -23.31 -7.66 -12.73
CA GLU A 47 -24.62 -7.64 -12.07
C GLU A 47 -24.77 -6.54 -10.99
N VAL A 48 -23.69 -5.83 -10.63
CA VAL A 48 -23.74 -4.83 -9.55
C VAL A 48 -24.78 -3.74 -9.82
N ALA A 49 -24.97 -3.35 -11.08
CA ALA A 49 -25.96 -2.34 -11.47
C ALA A 49 -27.43 -2.75 -11.23
N LEU A 50 -27.69 -4.04 -10.94
CA LEU A 50 -29.02 -4.52 -10.56
C LEU A 50 -29.33 -4.25 -9.09
N GLN A 51 -28.31 -4.10 -8.24
CA GLN A 51 -28.46 -3.94 -6.80
C GLN A 51 -28.01 -2.56 -6.30
N VAL A 52 -27.20 -1.85 -7.07
CA VAL A 52 -26.65 -0.55 -6.73
C VAL A 52 -27.03 0.45 -7.83
N PRO A 53 -27.62 1.61 -7.47
CA PRO A 53 -27.86 2.68 -8.43
C PRO A 53 -26.56 3.08 -9.14
N CYS A 54 -26.56 2.95 -10.47
CA CYS A 54 -25.41 3.23 -11.32
C CYS A 54 -25.86 4.08 -12.49
N HIS A 55 -24.94 4.84 -13.08
CA HIS A 55 -25.22 5.47 -14.37
C HIS A 55 -24.96 4.53 -15.54
N ALA A 56 -24.04 3.57 -15.38
CA ALA A 56 -23.71 2.60 -16.40
C ALA A 56 -23.38 1.24 -15.79
N ALA A 57 -23.50 0.19 -16.59
CA ALA A 57 -22.96 -1.13 -16.29
C ALA A 57 -21.77 -1.45 -17.21
N PHE A 58 -20.76 -2.11 -16.68
CA PHE A 58 -19.61 -2.63 -17.42
C PHE A 58 -19.65 -4.15 -17.39
N VAL A 59 -19.89 -4.78 -18.54
CA VAL A 59 -20.11 -6.22 -18.66
C VAL A 59 -19.13 -6.79 -19.68
N ILE A 60 -18.31 -7.75 -19.26
CA ILE A 60 -17.37 -8.46 -20.14
C ILE A 60 -17.90 -9.85 -20.51
N ASP A 61 -18.53 -10.54 -19.56
CA ASP A 61 -18.96 -11.92 -19.73
C ASP A 61 -20.39 -11.98 -20.32
N GLU A 62 -20.57 -12.78 -21.36
CA GLU A 62 -21.84 -12.88 -22.09
C GLU A 62 -22.95 -13.52 -21.27
N ASP A 63 -22.61 -14.46 -20.37
CA ASP A 63 -23.58 -15.16 -19.53
C ASP A 63 -24.33 -14.21 -18.59
N ILE A 64 -23.76 -13.04 -18.29
CA ILE A 64 -24.45 -11.97 -17.57
C ILE A 64 -25.60 -11.40 -18.39
N LEU A 65 -25.37 -11.15 -19.68
CA LEU A 65 -26.39 -10.60 -20.56
C LEU A 65 -27.48 -11.64 -20.84
N ASP A 66 -27.09 -12.90 -21.06
CA ASP A 66 -28.05 -14.01 -21.22
C ASP A 66 -29.03 -14.10 -20.04
N GLN A 67 -28.54 -13.91 -18.81
CA GLN A 67 -29.34 -14.04 -17.60
C GLN A 67 -30.08 -12.76 -17.21
N HIS A 68 -29.50 -11.59 -17.49
CA HIS A 68 -29.91 -10.34 -16.85
C HIS A 68 -30.16 -9.17 -17.81
N ALA A 69 -30.11 -9.35 -19.13
CA ALA A 69 -30.32 -8.23 -20.06
C ALA A 69 -31.66 -7.52 -19.83
N ALA A 70 -32.77 -8.24 -19.68
CA ALA A 70 -34.06 -7.59 -19.40
C ALA A 70 -34.03 -6.75 -18.10
N ALA A 71 -33.41 -7.26 -17.04
CA ALA A 71 -33.28 -6.55 -15.77
C ALA A 71 -32.33 -5.33 -15.86
N LEU A 72 -31.21 -5.46 -16.58
CA LEU A 72 -30.27 -4.35 -16.83
C LEU A 72 -30.92 -3.23 -17.64
N SER A 73 -31.77 -3.57 -18.62
CA SER A 73 -32.53 -2.60 -19.40
C SER A 73 -33.53 -1.82 -18.53
N ALA A 74 -34.08 -2.48 -17.50
CA ALA A 74 -35.10 -1.93 -16.62
C ALA A 74 -34.54 -1.20 -15.38
N CYS A 75 -33.26 -1.38 -15.01
CA CYS A 75 -32.72 -0.86 -13.74
C CYS A 75 -32.29 0.62 -13.79
N GLY A 76 -32.61 1.34 -14.86
CA GLY A 76 -32.41 2.80 -14.95
C GLY A 76 -30.99 3.25 -15.26
N ILE A 77 -30.10 2.33 -15.67
CA ILE A 77 -28.79 2.71 -16.22
C ILE A 77 -28.95 3.43 -17.56
N GLN A 78 -28.03 4.36 -17.84
CA GLN A 78 -28.03 5.19 -19.05
C GLN A 78 -27.27 4.54 -20.22
N SER A 79 -26.34 3.62 -19.92
CA SER A 79 -25.51 2.98 -20.93
C SER A 79 -24.94 1.66 -20.46
N LEU A 80 -24.61 0.79 -21.42
CA LEU A 80 -23.92 -0.47 -21.20
C LEU A 80 -22.57 -0.44 -21.91
N LEU A 81 -21.49 -0.68 -21.18
CA LEU A 81 -20.12 -0.73 -21.70
C LEU A 81 -19.74 -2.20 -21.92
N LEU A 82 -19.49 -2.57 -23.18
CA LEU A 82 -19.18 -3.95 -23.58
C LEU A 82 -17.90 -4.00 -24.42
N PRO A 83 -17.07 -5.04 -24.31
CA PRO A 83 -16.08 -5.31 -25.33
C PRO A 83 -16.78 -5.61 -26.66
N ARG A 84 -16.07 -5.41 -27.78
CA ARG A 84 -16.53 -5.81 -29.13
C ARG A 84 -16.93 -7.29 -29.14
N VAL A 85 -16.10 -8.11 -28.51
CA VAL A 85 -16.27 -9.56 -28.37
C VAL A 85 -16.37 -9.88 -26.88
N LEU A 86 -17.54 -10.37 -26.46
CA LEU A 86 -17.80 -10.77 -25.08
C LEU A 86 -17.05 -12.07 -24.75
N HIS A 87 -16.72 -12.25 -23.48
CA HIS A 87 -16.13 -13.49 -23.00
C HIS A 87 -17.23 -14.54 -22.80
N ARG A 88 -17.02 -15.74 -23.34
CA ARG A 88 -17.89 -16.89 -23.11
C ARG A 88 -17.25 -17.81 -22.06
N PRO A 89 -18.03 -18.34 -21.11
CA PRO A 89 -17.53 -19.38 -20.23
C PRO A 89 -17.29 -20.66 -21.05
N ARG A 90 -16.10 -21.25 -20.90
CA ARG A 90 -15.73 -22.57 -21.41
C ARG A 90 -15.41 -23.48 -20.23
N GLN A 91 -16.07 -24.65 -20.19
CA GLN A 91 -15.73 -25.68 -19.21
C GLN A 91 -14.51 -26.47 -19.72
N ILE A 92 -13.45 -26.52 -18.92
CA ILE A 92 -12.29 -27.40 -19.12
C ILE A 92 -12.17 -28.28 -17.87
N GLY A 93 -12.74 -29.49 -17.95
CA GLY A 93 -12.91 -30.35 -16.78
C GLY A 93 -13.85 -29.70 -15.75
N LYS A 94 -13.33 -29.44 -14.54
CA LYS A 94 -14.08 -28.74 -13.47
C LYS A 94 -13.81 -27.22 -13.43
N LEU A 95 -12.90 -26.73 -14.27
CA LEU A 95 -12.53 -25.32 -14.33
C LEU A 95 -13.40 -24.60 -15.35
N THR A 96 -13.89 -23.42 -14.98
CA THR A 96 -14.53 -22.52 -15.93
C THR A 96 -13.51 -21.46 -16.35
N MET A 97 -13.11 -21.49 -17.62
CA MET A 97 -12.26 -20.47 -18.21
C MET A 97 -13.11 -19.48 -18.98
N TYR A 98 -12.74 -18.21 -18.94
CA TYR A 98 -13.40 -17.15 -19.70
C TYR A 98 -12.46 -16.67 -20.80
N GLY A 99 -12.99 -16.48 -22.00
CA GLY A 99 -12.21 -16.03 -23.14
C GLY A 99 -13.09 -15.68 -24.34
N PRO A 100 -12.49 -15.13 -25.40
CA PRO A 100 -13.21 -14.84 -26.63
C PRO A 100 -13.72 -16.15 -27.27
N PRO A 101 -14.90 -16.15 -27.92
CA PRO A 101 -15.36 -17.29 -28.70
C PRO A 101 -14.36 -17.62 -29.83
N GLU A 102 -14.19 -18.91 -30.13
CA GLU A 102 -13.31 -19.37 -31.22
C GLU A 102 -13.81 -18.93 -32.61
N ARG A 103 -15.12 -18.70 -32.76
CA ARG A 103 -15.76 -18.09 -33.95
C ARG A 103 -16.95 -17.22 -33.54
N MET A 104 -17.08 -16.08 -34.21
CA MET A 104 -18.26 -15.18 -34.09
C MET A 104 -19.48 -15.67 -34.89
N GLU A 105 -19.37 -16.83 -35.54
CA GLU A 105 -20.43 -17.40 -36.38
C GLU A 105 -21.49 -18.06 -35.49
N GLY A 106 -22.59 -17.35 -35.27
CA GLY A 106 -23.76 -17.83 -34.56
C GLY A 106 -24.95 -16.91 -34.77
N PRO A 107 -26.17 -17.36 -34.43
CA PRO A 107 -27.35 -16.49 -34.41
C PRO A 107 -27.12 -15.30 -33.48
N GLU A 108 -27.82 -14.18 -33.74
CA GLU A 108 -27.79 -13.03 -32.84
C GLU A 108 -28.09 -13.48 -31.39
N PRO A 109 -27.32 -13.03 -30.39
CA PRO A 109 -27.53 -13.44 -29.01
C PRO A 109 -28.94 -13.11 -28.51
N ALA A 110 -29.55 -14.03 -27.76
CA ALA A 110 -30.92 -13.88 -27.26
C ALA A 110 -31.13 -12.63 -26.38
N TRP A 111 -30.06 -12.09 -25.80
CA TRP A 111 -30.10 -10.87 -25.00
C TRP A 111 -30.20 -9.58 -25.83
N GLN A 112 -29.84 -9.60 -27.12
CA GLN A 112 -29.75 -8.40 -27.96
C GLN A 112 -31.07 -7.63 -28.09
N PRO A 113 -32.24 -8.28 -28.27
CA PRO A 113 -33.53 -7.57 -28.31
C PRO A 113 -33.85 -6.80 -27.03
N HIS A 114 -33.44 -7.31 -25.86
CA HIS A 114 -33.68 -6.64 -24.57
C HIS A 114 -32.85 -5.36 -24.40
N MET A 115 -31.79 -5.19 -25.20
CA MET A 115 -30.87 -4.05 -25.14
C MET A 115 -31.18 -2.96 -26.18
N ALA A 116 -32.24 -3.11 -26.98
CA ALA A 116 -32.54 -2.15 -28.06
C ALA A 116 -32.75 -0.70 -27.57
N SER A 117 -33.24 -0.52 -26.34
CA SER A 117 -33.46 0.78 -25.70
C SER A 117 -32.24 1.33 -24.95
N LEU A 118 -31.21 0.51 -24.72
CA LEU A 118 -30.06 0.87 -23.89
C LEU A 118 -28.81 1.04 -24.77
N PRO A 119 -28.18 2.22 -24.81
CA PRO A 119 -26.96 2.43 -25.59
C PRO A 119 -25.86 1.43 -25.21
N ALA A 120 -25.62 0.45 -26.09
CA ALA A 120 -24.53 -0.51 -25.99
C ALA A 120 -23.26 0.05 -26.65
N LEU A 121 -22.33 0.50 -25.82
CA LEU A 121 -21.10 1.15 -26.21
C LEU A 121 -19.96 0.14 -26.25
N ARG A 122 -19.25 0.08 -27.38
CA ARG A 122 -18.23 -0.95 -27.64
C ARG A 122 -16.80 -0.44 -27.49
N PHE A 123 -15.89 -1.29 -27.04
CA PHE A 123 -14.44 -1.03 -27.04
C PHE A 123 -13.63 -2.26 -27.50
N ASN A 124 -12.40 -2.03 -27.93
CA ASN A 124 -11.46 -3.10 -28.27
C ASN A 124 -10.84 -3.67 -27.00
N LEU A 125 -11.13 -4.94 -26.68
CA LEU A 125 -10.43 -5.68 -25.63
C LEU A 125 -9.33 -6.54 -26.29
N PHE A 126 -8.16 -6.65 -25.66
CA PHE A 126 -6.98 -7.34 -26.24
C PHE A 126 -7.25 -8.79 -26.70
N SER A 127 -8.28 -9.42 -26.15
CA SER A 127 -8.65 -10.79 -26.47
C SER A 127 -9.27 -10.97 -27.86
N ALA A 128 -9.45 -9.91 -28.66
CA ALA A 128 -10.00 -10.00 -29.99
C ALA A 128 -9.25 -9.07 -30.96
N GLU A 129 -9.37 -9.36 -32.27
CA GLU A 129 -8.84 -8.46 -33.30
C GLU A 129 -9.42 -7.04 -33.11
N PRO A 130 -8.59 -6.00 -33.18
CA PRO A 130 -9.05 -4.64 -32.98
C PRO A 130 -9.89 -4.15 -34.17
N ASP A 131 -10.98 -3.45 -33.88
CA ASP A 131 -11.75 -2.68 -34.86
C ASP A 131 -11.30 -1.22 -34.79
N ALA A 132 -10.71 -0.70 -35.87
CA ALA A 132 -10.17 0.66 -35.92
C ALA A 132 -11.22 1.73 -35.56
N SER A 133 -12.52 1.46 -35.79
CA SER A 133 -13.59 2.40 -35.46
C SER A 133 -13.84 2.54 -33.94
N LEU A 134 -13.38 1.59 -33.12
CA LEU A 134 -13.57 1.58 -31.67
C LEU A 134 -12.39 2.18 -30.89
N GLY A 135 -11.31 2.57 -31.58
CA GLY A 135 -10.11 3.17 -30.98
C GLY A 135 -9.09 2.15 -30.46
N ASP A 136 -8.26 2.58 -29.50
CA ASP A 136 -7.15 1.76 -29.00
C ASP A 136 -7.62 0.50 -28.26
N THR A 137 -6.79 -0.53 -28.31
CA THR A 137 -7.00 -1.78 -27.58
C THR A 137 -6.73 -1.60 -26.08
N VAL A 138 -7.71 -1.96 -25.27
CA VAL A 138 -7.60 -2.05 -23.82
C VAL A 138 -6.98 -3.40 -23.44
N PRO A 139 -5.92 -3.43 -22.62
CA PRO A 139 -5.33 -4.68 -22.12
C PRO A 139 -6.36 -5.52 -21.36
N GLY A 140 -6.27 -6.84 -21.49
CA GLY A 140 -7.00 -7.76 -20.63
C GLY A 140 -6.24 -7.92 -19.32
N TYR A 141 -6.91 -7.62 -18.22
CA TYR A 141 -6.40 -7.84 -16.87
C TYR A 141 -7.03 -9.07 -16.23
N SER A 142 -6.58 -9.42 -15.03
CA SER A 142 -7.07 -10.59 -14.30
C SER A 142 -8.55 -10.45 -13.90
N PHE A 143 -9.05 -9.21 -13.82
CA PHE A 143 -10.43 -8.88 -13.45
C PHE A 143 -11.00 -7.70 -14.25
N SER A 144 -12.31 -7.53 -14.19
CA SER A 144 -13.04 -6.44 -14.87
C SER A 144 -12.70 -5.05 -14.33
N ALA A 145 -12.38 -4.93 -13.03
CA ALA A 145 -12.14 -3.63 -12.40
C ALA A 145 -10.90 -2.90 -12.96
N PRO A 146 -9.70 -3.52 -13.05
CA PRO A 146 -8.56 -2.89 -13.70
C PRO A 146 -8.80 -2.56 -15.19
N THR A 147 -9.53 -3.42 -15.90
CA THR A 147 -9.89 -3.20 -17.32
C THR A 147 -10.74 -1.94 -17.48
N LEU A 148 -11.77 -1.78 -16.65
CA LEU A 148 -12.58 -0.57 -16.62
C LEU A 148 -11.75 0.64 -16.19
N ALA A 149 -10.91 0.52 -15.16
CA ALA A 149 -10.06 1.60 -14.70
C ALA A 149 -9.11 2.10 -15.80
N HIS A 150 -8.54 1.20 -16.59
CA HIS A 150 -7.73 1.54 -17.76
C HIS A 150 -8.54 2.30 -18.81
N LEU A 151 -9.73 1.82 -19.15
CA LEU A 151 -10.61 2.47 -20.11
C LEU A 151 -11.02 3.88 -19.64
N LEU A 152 -11.33 4.05 -18.35
CA LEU A 152 -11.61 5.35 -17.75
C LEU A 152 -10.37 6.27 -17.79
N ALA A 153 -9.18 5.75 -17.51
CA ALA A 153 -7.94 6.52 -17.58
C ALA A 153 -7.65 7.05 -18.99
N LEU A 154 -7.88 6.23 -20.04
CA LEU A 154 -7.81 6.62 -21.45
C LEU A 154 -8.85 7.69 -21.83
N ALA A 155 -10.02 7.64 -21.19
CA ALA A 155 -11.10 8.60 -21.38
C ALA A 155 -10.86 9.95 -20.66
N GLY A 156 -9.83 10.05 -19.82
CA GLY A 156 -9.47 11.28 -19.11
C GLY A 156 -9.96 11.35 -17.66
N PHE A 157 -10.49 10.26 -17.10
CA PHE A 157 -10.71 10.20 -15.65
C PHE A 157 -9.35 10.18 -14.91
N ARG A 158 -9.28 10.93 -13.82
CA ARG A 158 -8.06 11.13 -13.02
C ARG A 158 -8.26 10.87 -11.54
N ASP A 159 -9.50 10.81 -11.06
CA ASP A 159 -9.84 10.43 -9.70
C ASP A 159 -10.90 9.33 -9.74
N ILE A 160 -10.49 8.11 -9.41
CA ILE A 160 -11.33 6.92 -9.43
C ILE A 160 -11.44 6.39 -8.00
N GLN A 161 -12.63 6.45 -7.44
CA GLN A 161 -12.95 5.80 -6.18
C GLN A 161 -13.43 4.37 -6.43
N LEU A 162 -13.02 3.44 -5.57
CA LEU A 162 -13.39 2.04 -5.65
C LEU A 162 -14.33 1.68 -4.49
N ALA A 163 -15.42 0.99 -4.82
CA ALA A 163 -16.39 0.46 -3.87
C ALA A 163 -16.56 -1.04 -4.14
N GLY A 164 -16.41 -1.91 -3.13
CA GLY A 164 -16.50 -3.36 -3.34
C GLY A 164 -15.36 -3.97 -4.15
N ILE A 165 -14.21 -3.33 -4.17
CA ILE A 165 -12.97 -3.84 -4.79
C ILE A 165 -11.95 -4.04 -3.66
N ASP A 166 -12.25 -5.00 -2.78
CA ASP A 166 -11.61 -5.12 -1.47
C ASP A 166 -10.50 -6.16 -1.40
N GLY A 167 -10.29 -6.91 -2.48
CA GLY A 167 -9.42 -8.06 -2.46
C GLY A 167 -10.04 -9.24 -1.70
N GLY A 168 -9.21 -10.06 -1.09
CA GLY A 168 -9.61 -11.21 -0.29
C GLY A 168 -10.35 -12.27 -1.12
N LYS A 169 -11.32 -12.94 -0.48
CA LYS A 169 -12.08 -14.06 -1.06
C LYS A 169 -13.56 -13.98 -0.72
N ARG A 170 -14.17 -12.80 -0.61
CA ARG A 170 -15.59 -12.70 -0.21
C ARG A 170 -16.30 -11.61 -1.00
N TYR A 171 -17.58 -11.84 -1.27
CA TYR A 171 -18.49 -10.79 -1.68
C TYR A 171 -19.22 -10.21 -0.46
N ALA A 172 -19.82 -9.04 -0.63
CA ALA A 172 -20.77 -8.50 0.34
C ALA A 172 -22.02 -9.38 0.42
N ALA A 173 -22.71 -9.36 1.57
CA ALA A 173 -23.87 -10.21 1.85
C ALA A 173 -24.99 -10.10 0.81
N ARG A 174 -25.21 -8.90 0.24
CA ARG A 174 -26.23 -8.69 -0.81
C ARG A 174 -25.95 -9.41 -2.14
N PHE A 175 -24.70 -9.82 -2.38
CA PHE A 175 -24.29 -10.59 -3.55
C PHE A 175 -24.04 -12.08 -3.20
N ALA A 176 -24.60 -12.58 -2.10
CA ALA A 176 -24.44 -13.97 -1.68
C ALA A 176 -24.98 -14.96 -2.72
N ASP A 177 -26.02 -14.57 -3.46
CA ASP A 177 -26.60 -15.31 -4.58
C ASP A 177 -25.60 -15.52 -5.74
N LEU A 178 -24.55 -14.69 -5.82
CA LEU A 178 -23.51 -14.76 -6.86
C LEU A 178 -22.25 -15.53 -6.43
N GLU A 179 -22.21 -16.10 -5.21
CA GLU A 179 -21.04 -16.84 -4.72
C GLU A 179 -20.66 -18.02 -5.63
N TYR A 180 -21.62 -18.60 -6.36
CA TYR A 180 -21.34 -19.67 -7.32
C TYR A 180 -20.44 -19.26 -8.49
N LYS A 181 -20.25 -17.96 -8.80
CA LYS A 181 -19.33 -17.47 -9.86
C LYS A 181 -17.96 -17.05 -9.35
N LYS A 182 -17.78 -17.04 -8.04
CA LYS A 182 -16.62 -16.48 -7.36
C LYS A 182 -15.36 -17.30 -7.64
N LEU A 183 -14.29 -16.62 -8.08
CA LEU A 183 -12.95 -17.18 -8.27
C LEU A 183 -12.95 -18.51 -9.06
N LYS A 184 -13.83 -18.65 -10.07
CA LYS A 184 -13.91 -19.85 -10.93
C LYS A 184 -12.70 -20.03 -11.86
N SER A 185 -11.91 -18.99 -12.03
CA SER A 185 -10.62 -19.00 -12.72
C SER A 185 -9.50 -19.58 -11.83
N LEU A 186 -8.27 -19.64 -12.35
CA LEU A 186 -7.06 -20.09 -11.61
C LEU A 186 -6.61 -19.17 -10.45
N GLN A 187 -7.46 -18.26 -9.99
CA GLN A 187 -7.12 -17.24 -9.00
C GLN A 187 -7.59 -17.65 -7.61
N ASP A 188 -6.69 -17.65 -6.63
CA ASP A 188 -7.02 -17.99 -5.23
C ASP A 188 -7.64 -16.83 -4.45
N SER A 189 -7.56 -15.61 -5.00
CA SER A 189 -7.99 -14.37 -4.36
C SER A 189 -8.21 -13.26 -5.38
N PHE A 190 -9.02 -12.27 -5.00
CA PHE A 190 -9.19 -11.01 -5.71
C PHE A 190 -7.99 -10.04 -5.55
N ASP A 191 -7.01 -10.34 -4.69
CA ASP A 191 -5.85 -9.46 -4.43
C ASP A 191 -4.98 -9.24 -5.67
N THR A 192 -4.97 -10.17 -6.62
CA THR A 192 -4.16 -10.04 -7.84
C THR A 192 -4.59 -8.83 -8.70
N GLN A 193 -5.84 -8.37 -8.56
CA GLN A 193 -6.32 -7.15 -9.24
C GLN A 193 -5.60 -5.87 -8.78
N PHE A 194 -5.01 -5.86 -7.58
CA PHE A 194 -4.30 -4.69 -7.06
C PHE A 194 -2.99 -4.43 -7.79
N THR A 195 -2.32 -5.49 -8.24
CA THR A 195 -1.15 -5.34 -9.12
C THR A 195 -1.55 -4.70 -10.45
N ASP A 196 -2.69 -5.11 -11.01
CA ASP A 196 -3.21 -4.57 -12.27
C ASP A 196 -3.67 -3.11 -12.11
N LEU A 197 -4.38 -2.77 -11.02
CA LEU A 197 -4.76 -1.39 -10.70
C LEU A 197 -3.54 -0.48 -10.48
N ARG A 198 -2.49 -0.98 -9.83
CA ARG A 198 -1.23 -0.26 -9.67
C ARG A 198 -0.60 0.07 -11.03
N GLN A 199 -0.60 -0.87 -11.98
CA GLN A 199 -0.11 -0.59 -13.33
C GLN A 199 -0.91 0.53 -14.01
N VAL A 200 -2.23 0.54 -13.84
CA VAL A 200 -3.09 1.64 -14.35
C VAL A 200 -2.73 2.96 -13.67
N ARG A 201 -2.54 2.97 -12.34
CA ARG A 201 -2.12 4.15 -11.58
C ARG A 201 -0.82 4.72 -12.12
N ASP A 202 0.20 3.88 -12.22
CA ASP A 202 1.57 4.30 -12.57
C ASP A 202 1.65 4.75 -14.03
N ARG A 203 0.93 4.07 -14.93
CA ARG A 203 0.90 4.42 -16.36
C ARG A 203 0.18 5.74 -16.65
N PHE A 204 -0.91 6.02 -15.96
CA PHE A 204 -1.81 7.13 -16.31
C PHE A 204 -1.84 8.26 -15.29
N GLY A 205 -1.14 8.13 -14.16
CA GLY A 205 -1.19 9.09 -13.06
C GLY A 205 -2.59 9.22 -12.45
N VAL A 206 -3.39 8.15 -12.50
CA VAL A 206 -4.74 8.15 -11.91
C VAL A 206 -4.63 8.14 -10.39
N ARG A 207 -5.46 8.94 -9.72
CA ARG A 207 -5.66 8.85 -8.28
C ARG A 207 -6.66 7.77 -7.95
N PHE A 208 -6.27 6.76 -7.19
CA PHE A 208 -7.18 5.75 -6.65
C PHE A 208 -7.44 5.97 -5.16
N SER A 209 -8.72 5.89 -4.80
CA SER A 209 -9.19 5.82 -3.42
C SER A 209 -10.16 4.66 -3.25
N SER A 210 -10.45 4.28 -2.00
CA SER A 210 -11.52 3.32 -1.67
C SER A 210 -12.60 4.02 -0.86
N VAL A 211 -13.83 3.51 -0.85
CA VAL A 211 -14.88 4.05 0.02
C VAL A 211 -14.51 3.97 1.52
N ARG A 212 -13.71 2.97 1.91
CA ARG A 212 -13.17 2.82 3.27
C ARG A 212 -11.92 3.65 3.53
N CYS A 213 -11.30 4.15 2.47
CA CYS A 213 -10.07 4.91 2.50
C CYS A 213 -10.14 6.00 1.43
N SER A 214 -11.00 6.99 1.67
CA SER A 214 -11.18 8.14 0.78
C SER A 214 -9.94 9.04 0.77
N THR A 215 -9.21 9.05 1.88
CA THR A 215 -7.89 9.66 2.04
C THR A 215 -6.94 8.62 2.61
N ALA A 216 -5.85 8.34 1.89
CA ALA A 216 -4.79 7.44 2.36
C ALA A 216 -3.58 8.26 2.79
N THR A 217 -3.65 8.84 3.99
CA THR A 217 -2.54 9.63 4.54
C THR A 217 -1.53 8.72 5.23
N VAL A 218 -0.26 8.84 4.88
CA VAL A 218 0.84 8.17 5.58
C VAL A 218 1.75 9.22 6.19
N LEU A 219 1.89 9.21 7.52
CA LEU A 219 2.91 10.00 8.21
C LEU A 219 4.15 9.14 8.41
N ILE A 220 5.30 9.62 7.95
CA ILE A 220 6.59 8.96 8.18
C ILE A 220 7.35 9.75 9.24
N GLY A 221 7.67 9.08 10.34
CA GLY A 221 8.52 9.63 11.37
C GLY A 221 10.00 9.48 11.03
N GLY A 222 10.72 10.60 10.97
CA GLY A 222 12.15 10.56 10.68
C GLY A 222 12.88 11.86 10.98
N GLU A 223 14.20 11.79 10.85
CA GLU A 223 15.14 12.90 10.98
C GLU A 223 15.75 13.24 9.60
N PRO A 224 16.33 14.45 9.42
CA PRO A 224 16.95 14.83 8.15
C PRO A 224 17.94 13.81 7.60
N GLU A 225 18.77 13.24 8.48
CA GLU A 225 19.75 12.22 8.11
C GLU A 225 19.14 10.90 7.63
N GLN A 226 17.85 10.68 7.89
CA GLN A 226 17.09 9.52 7.46
C GLN A 226 16.36 9.75 6.13
N CYS A 227 16.68 10.83 5.38
CA CYS A 227 16.00 11.14 4.12
C CYS A 227 16.06 9.98 3.10
N LEU A 228 17.19 9.26 3.00
CA LEU A 228 17.30 8.12 2.10
C LEU A 228 16.38 6.96 2.52
N ALA A 229 16.34 6.64 3.80
CA ALA A 229 15.48 5.59 4.33
C ALA A 229 13.99 5.96 4.15
N THR A 230 13.65 7.21 4.39
CA THR A 230 12.31 7.78 4.19
C THR A 230 11.86 7.69 2.73
N GLU A 231 12.68 8.15 1.77
CA GLU A 231 12.34 8.07 0.35
C GLU A 231 12.21 6.62 -0.13
N LEU A 232 13.05 5.72 0.37
CA LEU A 232 12.94 4.30 0.05
C LEU A 232 11.67 3.67 0.63
N LEU A 233 11.28 4.04 1.86
CA LEU A 233 10.03 3.61 2.48
C LEU A 233 8.82 4.07 1.66
N LYS A 234 8.76 5.35 1.26
CA LYS A 234 7.71 5.89 0.38
C LYS A 234 7.59 5.09 -0.92
N TRP A 235 8.72 4.83 -1.57
CA TRP A 235 8.74 3.97 -2.76
C TRP A 235 8.27 2.56 -2.48
N SER A 236 8.72 1.93 -1.40
CA SER A 236 8.30 0.57 -1.07
C SER A 236 6.78 0.50 -0.89
N ILE A 237 6.18 1.44 -0.14
CA ILE A 237 4.73 1.55 0.03
C ILE A 237 4.02 1.70 -1.32
N GLN A 238 4.43 2.67 -2.13
CA GLN A 238 3.79 2.93 -3.42
C GLN A 238 4.00 1.79 -4.42
N SER A 239 5.12 1.09 -4.38
CA SER A 239 5.40 -0.08 -5.22
C SER A 239 4.51 -1.28 -4.89
N GLN A 240 3.98 -1.33 -3.66
CA GLN A 240 3.12 -2.44 -3.21
C GLN A 240 1.63 -2.13 -3.32
N THR A 241 1.22 -0.87 -3.27
CA THR A 241 -0.21 -0.49 -3.28
C THR A 241 -0.70 0.05 -4.61
N PHE A 242 -2.00 -0.10 -4.89
CA PHE A 242 -2.68 0.63 -5.97
C PHE A 242 -3.21 1.99 -5.51
N LEU A 243 -3.34 2.22 -4.19
CA LEU A 243 -3.86 3.47 -3.66
C LEU A 243 -2.96 4.66 -4.02
N SER A 244 -3.57 5.83 -4.08
CA SER A 244 -2.85 7.09 -4.06
C SER A 244 -2.64 7.53 -2.63
N VAL A 245 -1.40 7.40 -2.18
CA VAL A 245 -0.99 7.73 -0.81
C VAL A 245 -0.47 9.17 -0.78
N ASP A 246 -1.01 9.95 0.16
CA ASP A 246 -0.51 11.28 0.49
C ASP A 246 0.48 11.15 1.65
N PHE A 247 1.77 11.32 1.37
CA PHE A 247 2.82 11.25 2.38
C PHE A 247 2.99 12.59 3.09
N VAL A 248 3.13 12.53 4.40
CA VAL A 248 3.43 13.70 5.23
C VAL A 248 4.65 13.40 6.09
N GLU A 249 5.56 14.37 6.14
CA GLU A 249 6.68 14.43 7.07
C GLU A 249 6.49 15.69 7.89
N PRO A 250 6.22 15.60 9.21
CA PRO A 250 5.94 16.78 10.01
C PRO A 250 7.20 17.63 10.15
N ASP A 251 7.08 18.89 9.77
CA ASP A 251 8.16 19.88 9.84
C ASP A 251 8.55 20.17 11.29
N GLY A 252 9.74 19.73 11.69
CA GLY A 252 10.57 20.38 12.73
C GLY A 252 10.08 20.41 14.18
N VAL A 253 8.78 20.30 14.48
CA VAL A 253 8.22 20.50 15.83
C VAL A 253 8.86 19.59 16.87
N ALA A 254 9.22 18.38 16.48
CA ALA A 254 9.86 17.41 17.37
C ALA A 254 11.36 17.66 17.60
N ARG A 255 12.02 18.46 16.74
CA ARG A 255 13.47 18.70 16.80
C ARG A 255 13.85 19.57 18.01
N ASP A 256 13.01 20.56 18.32
CA ASP A 256 13.24 21.48 19.44
C ASP A 256 13.08 20.79 20.80
N LEU A 257 12.19 19.80 20.91
CA LEU A 257 12.00 19.01 22.13
C LEU A 257 13.24 18.20 22.50
N TYR A 258 13.97 17.68 21.51
CA TYR A 258 15.15 16.88 21.78
C TYR A 258 16.37 17.72 22.19
N ALA A 259 16.51 18.93 21.64
CA ALA A 259 17.57 19.85 22.03
C ALA A 259 17.54 20.18 23.54
N GLY A 260 16.39 20.03 24.21
CA GLY A 260 16.22 20.19 25.65
C GLY A 260 16.72 19.02 26.52
N GLY A 261 17.23 17.92 25.95
CA GLY A 261 17.78 16.79 26.72
C GLY A 261 16.73 15.76 27.19
N HIS A 262 15.54 15.77 26.60
CA HIS A 262 14.46 14.84 26.93
C HIS A 262 14.72 13.41 26.42
N THR A 263 14.08 12.41 27.04
CA THR A 263 14.24 10.99 26.69
C THR A 263 13.47 10.63 25.41
N GLY A 264 14.03 9.73 24.59
CA GLY A 264 13.39 9.22 23.37
C GLY A 264 14.22 9.43 22.10
N THR A 265 13.67 9.05 20.94
CA THR A 265 14.21 9.50 19.64
C THR A 265 13.51 10.78 19.20
N PRO A 266 14.19 11.71 18.52
CA PRO A 266 13.61 13.00 18.13
C PRO A 266 12.32 12.84 17.32
N PHE A 267 12.23 11.83 16.45
CA PHE A 267 11.05 11.60 15.63
C PHE A 267 9.87 10.94 16.36
N SER A 268 10.02 10.44 17.60
CA SER A 268 8.93 9.75 18.30
C SER A 268 7.68 10.64 18.49
N PHE A 269 7.87 11.93 18.78
CA PHE A 269 6.75 12.89 18.95
C PHE A 269 6.00 13.19 17.65
N GLN A 270 6.60 12.94 16.49
CA GLN A 270 5.97 13.16 15.18
C GLN A 270 4.70 12.31 15.00
N ARG A 271 4.63 11.15 15.68
CA ARG A 271 3.45 10.26 15.73
C ARG A 271 2.17 10.96 16.14
N LEU A 272 2.27 11.97 17.01
CA LEU A 272 1.12 12.69 17.56
C LEU A 272 0.42 13.55 16.51
N TYR A 273 1.15 13.97 15.46
CA TYR A 273 0.68 14.93 14.47
C TYR A 273 -0.12 14.31 13.32
N LEU A 274 -0.20 12.97 13.22
CA LEU A 274 -0.88 12.30 12.10
C LEU A 274 -2.32 12.80 11.89
N PRO A 275 -3.20 12.91 12.91
CA PRO A 275 -4.55 13.43 12.70
C PRO A 275 -4.56 14.86 12.17
N ARG A 276 -3.71 15.74 12.71
CA ARG A 276 -3.60 17.15 12.28
C ARG A 276 -3.12 17.24 10.83
N CYS A 277 -2.10 16.47 10.46
CA CYS A 277 -1.58 16.36 9.10
C CYS A 277 -2.63 15.83 8.12
N ALA A 278 -3.53 14.97 8.58
CA ALA A 278 -4.67 14.48 7.80
C ALA A 278 -5.90 15.40 7.88
N ALA A 279 -5.77 16.63 8.42
CA ALA A 279 -6.86 17.57 8.66
C ALA A 279 -8.04 16.96 9.44
N HIS A 280 -7.77 16.00 10.33
CA HIS A 280 -8.74 15.18 11.06
C HIS A 280 -9.76 14.49 10.13
N ARG A 281 -9.30 13.98 8.97
CA ARG A 281 -10.15 13.29 7.99
C ARG A 281 -9.67 11.87 7.69
N GLY A 282 -10.64 11.00 7.47
CA GLY A 282 -10.42 9.62 7.03
C GLY A 282 -9.53 8.82 7.97
N ARG A 283 -8.77 7.89 7.38
CA ARG A 283 -7.83 7.03 8.09
C ARG A 283 -6.40 7.41 7.74
N GLY A 284 -5.49 7.24 8.68
CA GLY A 284 -4.07 7.52 8.53
C GLY A 284 -3.24 6.36 9.05
N VAL A 285 -2.08 6.12 8.43
CA VAL A 285 -1.11 5.15 8.93
C VAL A 285 0.18 5.88 9.27
N TYR A 286 0.77 5.55 10.40
CA TYR A 286 2.11 5.99 10.76
C TYR A 286 3.13 4.89 10.48
N PHE A 287 4.32 5.27 9.99
CA PHE A 287 5.50 4.41 9.92
C PHE A 287 6.73 5.15 10.45
N ASP A 288 7.66 4.44 11.10
CA ASP A 288 9.03 4.95 11.27
C ASP A 288 9.79 4.86 9.94
N SER A 289 10.72 5.79 9.70
CA SER A 289 11.51 5.87 8.45
C SER A 289 12.46 4.69 8.24
N ASP A 290 12.78 3.93 9.29
CA ASP A 290 13.67 2.76 9.26
C ASP A 290 12.94 1.46 8.94
N MET A 291 11.98 1.53 8.03
CA MET A 291 11.11 0.42 7.64
C MET A 291 11.16 0.13 6.13
N LEU A 292 10.71 -1.06 5.75
CA LEU A 292 10.61 -1.47 4.35
C LEU A 292 9.38 -2.35 4.13
N VAL A 293 8.43 -1.82 3.35
CA VAL A 293 7.12 -2.44 3.11
C VAL A 293 7.18 -3.41 1.93
N MET A 294 6.61 -4.60 2.15
CA MET A 294 6.63 -5.77 1.25
C MET A 294 5.23 -6.23 0.81
N ARG A 295 4.18 -5.62 1.37
CA ARG A 295 2.78 -5.92 1.04
C ARG A 295 1.96 -4.65 0.86
N ASP A 296 0.81 -4.79 0.22
CA ASP A 296 -0.09 -3.67 -0.07
C ASP A 296 -0.63 -3.06 1.23
N VAL A 297 -0.31 -1.79 1.48
CA VAL A 297 -0.79 -1.04 2.66
C VAL A 297 -2.30 -0.82 2.65
N TYR A 298 -3.01 -1.09 1.54
CA TYR A 298 -4.46 -1.11 1.53
C TYR A 298 -5.02 -2.06 2.60
N GLU A 299 -4.33 -3.17 2.88
CA GLU A 299 -4.70 -4.09 3.97
C GLU A 299 -4.78 -3.37 5.32
N LEU A 300 -3.83 -2.48 5.62
CA LEU A 300 -3.85 -1.66 6.83
C LEU A 300 -5.01 -0.66 6.82
N PHE A 301 -5.17 0.10 5.73
CA PHE A 301 -6.25 1.09 5.63
C PHE A 301 -7.64 0.45 5.71
N ASN A 302 -7.78 -0.77 5.19
CA ASN A 302 -9.01 -1.54 5.17
C ASN A 302 -9.24 -2.39 6.44
N TRP A 303 -8.31 -2.34 7.41
CA TRP A 303 -8.45 -3.11 8.64
C TRP A 303 -9.70 -2.68 9.42
N ASP A 304 -10.38 -3.64 10.03
CA ASP A 304 -11.54 -3.35 10.87
C ASP A 304 -11.08 -2.74 12.21
N MET A 305 -11.51 -1.50 12.46
CA MET A 305 -11.19 -0.78 13.69
C MET A 305 -12.27 -0.95 14.76
N GLY A 306 -13.46 -1.43 14.40
CA GLY A 306 -14.65 -1.26 15.24
C GLY A 306 -14.77 0.19 15.71
N ASP A 307 -14.97 0.39 17.01
CA ASP A 307 -15.05 1.73 17.61
C ASP A 307 -13.68 2.33 17.97
N ASN A 308 -12.57 1.63 17.72
CA ASN A 308 -11.23 2.10 18.11
C ASN A 308 -10.79 3.32 17.30
N VAL A 309 -10.21 4.31 17.98
CA VAL A 309 -9.57 5.46 17.36
C VAL A 309 -8.19 5.10 16.82
N LEU A 310 -7.50 4.17 17.47
CA LEU A 310 -6.14 3.75 17.14
C LEU A 310 -5.97 2.22 17.25
N LEU A 311 -5.34 1.63 16.24
CA LEU A 311 -4.87 0.25 16.28
C LEU A 311 -3.35 0.18 16.15
N GLY A 312 -2.70 -0.40 17.16
CA GLY A 312 -1.29 -0.81 17.09
C GLY A 312 -1.13 -2.25 16.62
N CYS A 313 0.12 -2.65 16.37
CA CYS A 313 0.46 -4.05 16.11
C CYS A 313 0.38 -4.91 17.37
N GLU A 314 -0.06 -6.16 17.18
CA GLU A 314 0.05 -7.22 18.17
C GLU A 314 1.49 -7.28 18.72
N PRO A 315 1.65 -7.37 20.06
CA PRO A 315 2.97 -7.43 20.65
C PRO A 315 3.73 -8.69 20.23
N THR A 316 5.04 -8.53 20.02
CA THR A 316 5.92 -9.70 19.97
C THR A 316 5.91 -10.38 21.35
N PRO A 317 5.83 -11.73 21.45
CA PRO A 317 5.79 -12.43 22.73
C PRO A 317 6.91 -11.99 23.69
N GLY A 318 6.52 -11.49 24.86
CA GLY A 318 7.45 -10.95 25.87
C GLY A 318 7.86 -9.49 25.67
N ARG A 319 7.20 -8.75 24.77
CA ARG A 319 7.35 -7.30 24.61
C ARG A 319 6.01 -6.61 24.82
N ALA A 320 6.04 -5.36 25.24
CA ALA A 320 4.88 -4.48 25.23
C ALA A 320 4.40 -4.23 23.78
N PRO A 321 3.14 -3.79 23.59
CA PRO A 321 2.67 -3.27 22.31
C PRO A 321 3.62 -2.22 21.74
N GLN A 322 3.66 -2.13 20.42
CA GLN A 322 4.56 -1.23 19.72
C GLN A 322 3.78 -0.36 18.73
N TYR A 323 4.07 0.93 18.77
CA TYR A 323 3.43 1.96 17.96
C TYR A 323 4.43 2.60 16.97
N SER A 324 5.35 1.80 16.46
CA SER A 324 6.21 2.15 15.33
C SER A 324 5.47 2.05 13.99
N VAL A 325 4.40 1.24 13.95
CA VAL A 325 3.37 1.25 12.92
C VAL A 325 2.02 1.22 13.61
N PHE A 326 1.10 2.10 13.21
CA PHE A 326 -0.27 2.08 13.70
C PHE A 326 -1.24 2.72 12.70
N LEU A 327 -2.49 2.32 12.80
CA LEU A 327 -3.62 2.86 12.05
C LEU A 327 -4.44 3.78 12.96
N VAL A 328 -4.81 4.96 12.47
CA VAL A 328 -5.66 5.93 13.16
C VAL A 328 -6.90 6.25 12.34
N ASN A 329 -8.04 6.34 13.00
CA ASN A 329 -9.21 7.02 12.47
C ASN A 329 -9.07 8.51 12.82
N ASN A 330 -8.56 9.31 11.88
CA ASN A 330 -8.22 10.71 12.12
C ASN A 330 -9.46 11.55 12.44
N ALA A 331 -10.64 11.14 11.96
CA ALA A 331 -11.90 11.81 12.24
C ALA A 331 -12.37 11.61 13.69
N LEU A 332 -11.98 10.51 14.34
CA LEU A 332 -12.27 10.25 15.76
C LEU A 332 -11.12 10.67 16.69
N ALA A 333 -9.93 10.94 16.13
CA ALA A 333 -8.76 11.36 16.88
C ALA A 333 -8.89 12.83 17.31
N GLY A 334 -9.41 13.03 18.53
CA GLY A 334 -9.62 14.35 19.13
C GLY A 334 -8.45 14.89 19.95
N TRP A 335 -7.27 14.28 19.89
CA TRP A 335 -6.11 14.78 20.66
C TRP A 335 -5.42 15.94 19.94
N ASP A 336 -4.89 16.87 20.73
CA ASP A 336 -4.05 17.96 20.28
C ASP A 336 -2.57 17.62 20.56
N PRO A 337 -1.72 17.45 19.53
CA PRO A 337 -0.32 17.10 19.74
C PRO A 337 0.44 18.14 20.57
N ASP A 338 0.15 19.44 20.43
CA ASP A 338 0.90 20.48 21.13
C ASP A 338 0.56 20.48 22.63
N ALA A 339 -0.72 20.25 22.97
CA ALA A 339 -1.15 20.09 24.35
C ALA A 339 -0.53 18.85 25.01
N LEU A 340 -0.42 17.73 24.28
CA LEU A 340 0.24 16.51 24.78
C LEU A 340 1.73 16.72 25.02
N VAL A 341 2.42 17.38 24.08
CA VAL A 341 3.83 17.75 24.22
C VAL A 341 4.03 18.67 25.42
N HIS A 342 3.19 19.70 25.58
CA HIS A 342 3.27 20.61 26.71
C HIS A 342 3.11 19.89 28.06
N ARG A 343 2.12 18.98 28.18
CA ARG A 343 1.94 18.15 29.38
C ARG A 343 3.16 17.26 29.66
N TYR A 344 3.77 16.69 28.62
CA TYR A 344 5.02 15.95 28.76
C TYR A 344 6.16 16.83 29.29
N MET A 345 6.32 18.05 28.73
CA MET A 345 7.35 19.00 29.20
C MET A 345 7.14 19.44 30.66
N GLN A 346 5.89 19.47 31.13
CA GLN A 346 5.54 19.76 32.52
C GLN A 346 5.65 18.54 33.46
N ASN A 347 6.01 17.36 32.94
CA ASN A 347 5.99 16.07 33.64
C ASN A 347 4.59 15.60 34.10
N ASP A 348 3.52 16.14 33.51
CA ASP A 348 2.13 15.69 33.70
C ASP A 348 1.79 14.44 32.86
N LEU A 349 2.70 14.08 31.95
CA LEU A 349 2.67 12.85 31.14
C LEU A 349 4.08 12.29 31.08
N SER A 350 4.23 11.00 31.38
CA SER A 350 5.50 10.31 31.19
C SER A 350 5.72 9.94 29.72
N TYR A 351 6.99 9.70 29.36
CA TYR A 351 7.33 9.17 28.03
C TYR A 351 6.65 7.82 27.77
N SER A 352 6.52 6.96 28.78
CA SER A 352 5.83 5.66 28.65
C SER A 352 4.36 5.86 28.28
N GLU A 353 3.65 6.71 29.03
CA GLU A 353 2.24 7.00 28.77
C GLU A 353 2.02 7.57 27.37
N LEU A 354 2.93 8.43 26.91
CA LEU A 354 2.82 9.09 25.62
C LEU A 354 3.21 8.17 24.44
N MET A 355 4.33 7.44 24.54
CA MET A 355 4.95 6.73 23.41
C MET A 355 4.83 5.22 23.44
N ALA A 356 4.76 4.61 24.63
CA ALA A 356 4.64 3.16 24.78
C ALA A 356 3.19 2.72 24.95
N GLU A 357 2.38 3.52 25.64
CA GLU A 357 1.01 3.14 26.01
C GLU A 357 -0.04 3.87 25.17
N PHE A 358 0.29 5.02 24.57
CA PHE A 358 -0.66 5.90 23.88
C PHE A 358 -1.89 6.17 24.76
N SER A 359 -1.67 6.52 26.02
CA SER A 359 -2.71 6.57 27.05
C SER A 359 -3.85 7.54 26.72
N PHE A 360 -3.57 8.58 25.93
CA PHE A 360 -4.50 9.60 25.45
C PHE A 360 -5.43 9.14 24.31
N ALA A 361 -5.06 8.12 23.54
CA ALA A 361 -5.87 7.61 22.43
C ALA A 361 -6.84 6.54 22.97
N LYS A 362 -8.11 6.90 23.20
CA LYS A 362 -9.15 5.98 23.69
C LYS A 362 -10.44 6.13 22.86
N PRO A 363 -11.13 5.02 22.54
CA PRO A 363 -10.68 3.63 22.67
C PRO A 363 -9.51 3.30 21.71
N ARG A 364 -8.66 2.33 22.10
CA ARG A 364 -7.55 1.81 21.29
C ARG A 364 -7.36 0.32 21.51
N ALA A 365 -6.77 -0.36 20.53
CA ALA A 365 -6.41 -1.77 20.64
C ALA A 365 -5.09 -2.10 19.92
N SER A 366 -4.57 -3.32 20.14
CA SER A 366 -3.37 -3.84 19.47
C SER A 366 -3.74 -5.07 18.63
N LEU A 367 -4.47 -4.82 17.54
CA LEU A 367 -5.11 -5.85 16.71
C LEU A 367 -4.50 -5.96 15.30
N LEU A 368 -3.58 -5.07 14.91
CA LEU A 368 -2.91 -5.21 13.62
C LEU A 368 -1.95 -6.40 13.67
N PRO A 369 -1.88 -7.24 12.63
CA PRO A 369 -1.01 -8.41 12.65
C PRO A 369 0.44 -8.04 12.89
N ARG A 370 1.12 -8.83 13.72
CA ARG A 370 2.56 -8.65 14.01
C ARG A 370 3.46 -8.55 12.77
N HIS A 371 3.07 -9.13 11.63
CA HIS A 371 3.89 -9.11 10.42
C HIS A 371 4.01 -7.70 9.77
N TRP A 372 3.16 -6.74 10.19
CA TRP A 372 3.26 -5.33 9.83
C TRP A 372 4.29 -4.54 10.66
N ASN A 373 4.91 -5.18 11.65
CA ASN A 373 6.00 -4.61 12.44
C ASN A 373 7.03 -5.69 12.77
N SER A 374 7.60 -6.33 11.73
CA SER A 374 8.54 -7.44 11.90
C SER A 374 9.94 -6.92 12.22
N LEU A 375 10.34 -7.04 13.49
CA LEU A 375 11.57 -6.44 14.00
C LEU A 375 12.80 -7.29 13.62
N GLU A 376 13.65 -6.75 12.73
CA GLU A 376 14.87 -7.44 12.24
C GLU A 376 14.60 -8.87 11.73
N GLN A 377 13.40 -9.11 11.19
CA GLN A 377 12.94 -10.42 10.73
C GLN A 377 12.26 -10.30 9.39
N PHE A 378 12.63 -11.21 8.48
CA PHE A 378 12.01 -11.33 7.18
C PHE A 378 11.72 -12.81 6.86
N GLU A 379 10.47 -13.08 6.55
CA GLU A 379 10.02 -14.36 6.02
C GLU A 379 9.25 -14.11 4.72
N ARG A 380 9.75 -14.67 3.62
CA ARG A 380 9.19 -14.46 2.29
C ARG A 380 7.74 -14.90 2.25
N GLY A 381 6.86 -14.02 1.79
CA GLY A 381 5.44 -14.30 1.67
C GLY A 381 4.67 -14.19 2.98
N LEU A 382 5.33 -13.96 4.13
CA LEU A 382 4.67 -13.73 5.43
C LEU A 382 4.86 -12.29 5.92
N THR A 383 6.09 -11.78 5.88
CA THR A 383 6.41 -10.42 6.37
C THR A 383 5.78 -9.37 5.46
N ALA A 384 5.00 -8.46 6.05
CA ALA A 384 4.41 -7.31 5.35
C ALA A 384 5.28 -6.06 5.43
N ASN A 385 5.99 -5.88 6.55
CA ASN A 385 6.87 -4.75 6.77
C ASN A 385 8.02 -5.16 7.70
N VAL A 386 9.26 -4.89 7.26
CA VAL A 386 10.47 -5.09 8.05
C VAL A 386 10.81 -3.79 8.76
N HIS A 387 11.08 -3.87 10.07
CA HIS A 387 11.49 -2.73 10.88
C HIS A 387 12.93 -2.93 11.36
N PHE A 388 13.84 -2.06 10.91
CA PHE A 388 15.27 -2.11 11.21
C PHE A 388 15.57 -1.40 12.54
N THR A 389 15.04 -1.95 13.63
CA THR A 389 15.12 -1.37 14.99
C THR A 389 16.52 -1.22 15.55
N ASP A 390 17.50 -2.00 15.09
CA ASP A 390 18.87 -1.90 15.58
C ASP A 390 19.60 -0.79 14.83
N MET A 391 19.47 0.44 15.35
CA MET A 391 20.19 1.63 14.87
C MET A 391 21.69 1.37 14.67
N GLY A 392 22.25 0.42 15.42
CA GLY A 392 23.65 0.02 15.39
C GLY A 392 24.09 -0.76 14.14
N ILE A 393 23.14 -1.27 13.37
CA ILE A 393 23.38 -2.07 12.17
C ILE A 393 22.31 -1.82 11.11
N GLN A 394 21.63 -0.67 11.08
CA GLN A 394 20.69 -0.38 9.99
C GLN A 394 21.40 -0.51 8.62
N PRO A 395 20.74 -1.03 7.56
CA PRO A 395 21.39 -1.39 6.30
C PRO A 395 22.19 -0.27 5.59
N TRP A 396 21.75 0.98 5.74
CA TRP A 396 22.43 2.16 5.20
C TRP A 396 23.58 2.67 6.08
N LEU A 397 23.66 2.23 7.34
CA LEU A 397 24.72 2.57 8.28
C LEU A 397 25.75 1.45 8.44
N SER A 398 25.42 0.21 8.08
CA SER A 398 26.31 -0.94 8.30
C SER A 398 26.14 -2.02 7.23
N ILE A 399 27.27 -2.57 6.81
CA ILE A 399 27.32 -3.78 5.97
C ILE A 399 26.97 -5.06 6.75
N CYS A 400 26.83 -4.98 8.08
CA CYS A 400 26.68 -6.14 8.95
C CYS A 400 25.22 -6.53 9.23
N ASN A 401 24.21 -5.79 8.75
CA ASN A 401 22.82 -6.21 8.92
C ASN A 401 22.59 -7.54 8.18
N PRO A 402 21.97 -8.56 8.81
CA PRO A 402 21.63 -9.81 8.14
C PRO A 402 20.64 -9.64 6.98
N LEU A 403 19.82 -8.59 7.02
CA LEU A 403 18.83 -8.23 6.02
C LEU A 403 19.30 -7.07 5.13
N ALA A 404 20.59 -6.73 5.13
CA ALA A 404 21.09 -5.61 4.34
C ALA A 404 20.90 -5.82 2.83
N ASP A 405 21.06 -7.06 2.34
CA ASP A 405 20.84 -7.41 0.93
C ASP A 405 19.40 -7.11 0.47
N LEU A 406 18.42 -7.40 1.33
CA LEU A 406 17.00 -7.11 1.08
C LEU A 406 16.77 -5.61 0.90
N TRP A 407 17.30 -4.80 1.82
CA TRP A 407 17.17 -3.35 1.76
C TRP A 407 17.96 -2.74 0.59
N CYS A 408 19.17 -3.23 0.32
CA CYS A 408 19.98 -2.75 -0.80
C CYS A 408 19.34 -3.13 -2.15
N THR A 409 18.74 -4.32 -2.28
CA THR A 409 17.97 -4.70 -3.46
C THR A 409 16.80 -3.75 -3.70
N ALA A 410 16.08 -3.37 -2.63
CA ALA A 410 15.03 -2.35 -2.71
C ALA A 410 15.61 -1.00 -3.14
N LEU A 411 16.74 -0.56 -2.55
CA LEU A 411 17.40 0.69 -2.94
C LEU A 411 17.77 0.73 -4.42
N LEU A 412 18.38 -0.34 -4.95
CA LEU A 412 18.78 -0.41 -6.36
C LEU A 412 17.58 -0.23 -7.29
N ARG A 413 16.47 -0.91 -6.99
CA ARG A 413 15.22 -0.76 -7.73
C ARG A 413 14.64 0.63 -7.60
N GLY A 414 14.55 1.15 -6.37
CA GLY A 414 14.04 2.49 -6.10
C GLY A 414 14.81 3.59 -6.84
N VAL A 415 16.15 3.50 -6.88
CA VAL A 415 17.03 4.42 -7.62
C VAL A 415 16.85 4.32 -9.14
N ALA A 416 16.51 3.13 -9.65
CA ALA A 416 16.23 2.93 -11.08
C ALA A 416 14.86 3.46 -11.47
N GLU A 417 13.86 3.34 -10.59
CA GLU A 417 12.47 3.71 -10.84
C GLU A 417 12.16 5.17 -10.50
N ARG A 418 12.93 5.81 -9.59
CA ARG A 418 12.60 7.14 -9.04
C ARG A 418 13.79 8.08 -8.86
N PRO A 419 13.74 9.28 -9.48
CA PRO A 419 14.76 10.32 -9.28
C PRO A 419 14.93 10.75 -7.82
N ALA A 420 13.84 10.91 -7.06
CA ALA A 420 13.89 11.40 -5.67
C ALA A 420 14.76 10.51 -4.75
N ILE A 421 14.76 9.18 -4.95
CA ILE A 421 15.62 8.27 -4.17
C ILE A 421 17.09 8.48 -4.52
N ARG A 422 17.40 8.70 -5.80
CA ARG A 422 18.77 8.97 -6.26
C ARG A 422 19.29 10.28 -5.67
N GLU A 423 18.47 11.32 -5.68
CA GLU A 423 18.78 12.62 -5.08
C GLU A 423 18.99 12.49 -3.57
N ALA A 424 18.12 11.75 -2.87
CA ALA A 424 18.27 11.47 -1.45
C ALA A 424 19.55 10.69 -1.16
N LEU A 425 19.91 9.70 -1.97
CA LEU A 425 21.17 8.96 -1.84
C LEU A 425 22.39 9.87 -2.00
N GLN A 426 22.39 10.72 -3.04
CA GLN A 426 23.49 11.65 -3.30
C GLN A 426 23.66 12.64 -2.15
N ARG A 427 22.54 13.20 -1.65
CA ARG A 427 22.53 14.07 -0.48
C ARG A 427 23.07 13.33 0.75
N SER A 428 22.54 12.15 1.07
CA SER A 428 22.99 11.38 2.22
C SER A 428 24.47 11.00 2.16
N LEU A 429 25.02 10.74 0.97
CA LEU A 429 26.45 10.49 0.79
C LEU A 429 27.28 11.76 0.98
N ALA A 430 26.84 12.89 0.40
CA ALA A 430 27.53 14.17 0.50
C ALA A 430 27.59 14.69 1.95
N GLU A 431 26.50 14.54 2.70
CA GLU A 431 26.39 14.93 4.11
C GLU A 431 27.01 13.90 5.08
N GLY A 432 27.49 12.75 4.56
CA GLY A 432 28.05 11.68 5.39
C GLY A 432 27.03 10.96 6.27
N TRP A 433 25.74 11.04 5.93
CA TRP A 433 24.64 10.42 6.68
C TRP A 433 24.54 8.91 6.52
N VAL A 434 25.06 8.37 5.42
CA VAL A 434 25.10 6.94 5.11
C VAL A 434 26.52 6.48 4.86
N ARG A 435 26.75 5.16 4.94
CA ARG A 435 28.09 4.59 4.73
C ARG A 435 28.59 4.87 3.29
N PRO A 436 29.87 5.27 3.10
CA PRO A 436 30.42 5.59 1.78
C PRO A 436 30.30 4.46 0.75
N SER A 437 30.48 3.20 1.17
CA SER A 437 30.42 2.05 0.25
C SER A 437 29.06 1.83 -0.42
N LEU A 438 28.00 2.47 0.08
CA LEU A 438 26.67 2.42 -0.53
C LEU A 438 26.64 3.05 -1.93
N GLY A 439 27.44 4.10 -2.16
CA GLY A 439 27.57 4.72 -3.49
C GLY A 439 28.09 3.73 -4.54
N TRP A 440 29.14 2.97 -4.18
CA TRP A 440 29.70 1.93 -5.04
C TRP A 440 28.68 0.82 -5.36
N GLN A 441 27.90 0.40 -4.36
CA GLN A 441 26.87 -0.63 -4.56
C GLN A 441 25.83 -0.22 -5.60
N VAL A 442 25.38 1.03 -5.54
CA VAL A 442 24.38 1.56 -6.47
C VAL A 442 24.96 1.71 -7.88
N GLU A 443 26.18 2.23 -7.99
CA GLU A 443 26.90 2.35 -9.27
C GLU A 443 27.10 0.98 -9.94
N ARG A 444 27.44 -0.05 -9.16
CA ARG A 444 27.74 -1.40 -9.67
C ARG A 444 26.57 -2.37 -9.63
N GLN A 445 25.38 -1.92 -9.24
CA GLN A 445 24.18 -2.78 -9.07
C GLN A 445 24.46 -4.01 -8.19
N HIS A 446 25.18 -3.81 -7.08
CA HIS A 446 25.65 -4.87 -6.19
C HIS A 446 24.87 -4.84 -4.86
N PRO A 447 23.81 -5.66 -4.69
CA PRO A 447 22.92 -5.55 -3.54
C PRO A 447 23.55 -6.10 -2.25
N ASP A 448 24.29 -7.20 -2.31
CA ASP A 448 24.80 -7.86 -1.11
C ASP A 448 26.07 -7.19 -0.55
N PRO A 449 26.01 -6.53 0.63
CA PRO A 449 27.18 -5.86 1.17
C PRO A 449 28.25 -6.83 1.71
N TRP A 450 27.93 -8.11 1.89
CA TRP A 450 28.87 -9.11 2.40
C TRP A 450 29.92 -9.50 1.36
N THR A 451 29.55 -9.40 0.08
CA THR A 451 30.41 -9.72 -1.06
C THR A 451 31.18 -8.52 -1.60
N LEU A 452 31.13 -7.36 -0.93
CA LEU A 452 31.89 -6.18 -1.37
C LEU A 452 33.40 -6.42 -1.37
N PRO A 453 34.13 -5.87 -2.37
CA PRO A 453 35.58 -5.87 -2.38
C PRO A 453 36.16 -5.24 -1.11
N VAL A 454 37.31 -5.76 -0.66
CA VAL A 454 37.98 -5.25 0.56
C VAL A 454 38.32 -3.76 0.44
N SER A 455 38.71 -3.31 -0.75
CA SER A 455 38.98 -1.89 -1.03
C SER A 455 37.75 -0.99 -0.79
N VAL A 456 36.56 -1.48 -1.13
CA VAL A 456 35.28 -0.77 -0.93
C VAL A 456 34.90 -0.79 0.56
N LYS A 457 34.99 -1.95 1.22
CA LYS A 457 34.73 -2.06 2.67
C LYS A 457 35.63 -1.16 3.52
N ARG A 458 36.86 -0.89 3.06
CA ARG A 458 37.80 0.02 3.75
C ARG A 458 37.30 1.48 3.77
N GLN A 459 36.43 1.88 2.84
CA GLN A 459 35.85 3.23 2.82
C GLN A 459 34.98 3.50 4.06
N ASP A 460 34.30 2.46 4.56
CA ASP A 460 33.45 2.57 5.75
C ASP A 460 34.25 2.54 7.06
N ARG A 461 35.55 2.23 6.99
CA ARG A 461 36.37 1.98 8.19
C ARG A 461 36.35 3.21 9.09
N ASP A 462 36.69 4.37 8.55
CA ASP A 462 36.93 5.59 9.33
C ASP A 462 35.70 6.52 9.38
N TRP A 463 34.58 6.04 8.83
CA TRP A 463 33.27 6.68 8.84
C TRP A 463 32.50 6.37 10.14
N LEU A 464 31.69 7.34 10.59
CA LEU A 464 30.81 7.23 11.76
C LEU A 464 29.40 7.68 11.38
N PRO A 465 28.35 6.97 11.82
CA PRO A 465 26.97 7.39 11.58
C PRO A 465 26.61 8.67 12.36
N PRO A 466 25.69 9.50 11.83
CA PRO A 466 25.32 10.80 12.42
C PRO A 466 24.90 10.75 13.90
N HIS A 467 24.11 9.75 14.29
CA HIS A 467 23.63 9.60 15.67
C HIS A 467 24.75 9.39 16.70
N LEU A 468 25.96 8.99 16.28
CA LEU A 468 27.12 8.94 17.16
C LEU A 468 27.85 10.28 17.22
N LEU A 469 27.82 11.07 16.13
CA LEU A 469 28.42 12.40 16.08
C LEU A 469 27.61 13.44 16.88
N ALA A 470 26.29 13.29 16.92
CA ALA A 470 25.38 14.23 17.59
C ALA A 470 25.38 14.12 19.12
N ARG A 471 25.92 13.05 19.72
CA ARG A 471 26.00 12.91 21.18
C ARG A 471 27.05 13.88 21.74
N PRO A 472 26.76 14.62 22.83
CA PRO A 472 27.74 15.47 23.48
C PRO A 472 29.05 14.70 23.66
N ALA A 473 30.16 15.29 23.21
CA ALA A 473 31.47 14.65 23.05
C ALA A 473 32.15 14.27 24.39
N GLN A 474 31.47 13.53 25.25
CA GLN A 474 32.03 13.01 26.49
C GLN A 474 33.07 11.91 26.23
N GLN A 475 33.18 11.39 25.01
CA GLN A 475 34.09 10.31 24.66
C GLN A 475 34.94 10.62 23.42
N PRO A 476 36.25 10.30 23.43
CA PRO A 476 37.10 10.43 22.25
C PRO A 476 36.57 9.65 21.05
N ARG A 477 36.71 10.23 19.84
CA ARG A 477 36.24 9.63 18.57
C ARG A 477 36.73 8.19 18.35
N TRP A 478 37.98 7.89 18.70
CA TRP A 478 38.55 6.54 18.55
C TRP A 478 37.85 5.50 19.43
N LEU A 479 37.40 5.89 20.63
CA LEU A 479 36.68 5.00 21.54
C LEU A 479 35.26 4.73 21.05
N GLN A 480 34.60 5.75 20.49
CA GLN A 480 33.28 5.61 19.85
C GLN A 480 33.36 4.65 18.65
N LEU A 481 34.37 4.84 17.79
CA LEU A 481 34.67 3.93 16.66
C LEU A 481 34.91 2.50 17.12
N TRP A 482 35.72 2.30 18.16
CA TRP A 482 36.02 0.97 18.68
C TRP A 482 34.77 0.28 19.24
N ARG A 483 33.97 0.99 20.06
CA ARG A 483 32.71 0.48 20.61
C ARG A 483 31.70 0.15 19.53
N TRP A 484 31.59 1.01 18.52
CA TRP A 484 30.73 0.78 17.35
C TRP A 484 31.11 -0.50 16.62
N ARG A 485 32.39 -0.66 16.27
CA ARG A 485 32.87 -1.84 15.54
C ARG A 485 32.75 -3.11 16.37
N LEU A 486 33.12 -3.06 17.65
CA LEU A 486 32.98 -4.20 18.54
C LEU A 486 31.51 -4.58 18.69
N GLY A 487 30.62 -3.62 18.91
CA GLY A 487 29.18 -3.82 18.99
C GLY A 487 28.62 -4.45 17.71
N ALA A 488 28.95 -3.90 16.54
CA ALA A 488 28.53 -4.44 15.25
C ALA A 488 29.08 -5.85 15.01
N HIS A 489 30.33 -6.13 15.40
CA HIS A 489 30.93 -7.46 15.28
C HIS A 489 30.30 -8.49 16.24
N VAL A 490 30.06 -8.12 17.49
CA VAL A 490 29.37 -8.97 18.47
C VAL A 490 27.94 -9.25 18.00
N ARG A 491 27.20 -8.22 17.58
CA ARG A 491 25.86 -8.37 17.00
C ARG A 491 25.86 -9.29 15.79
N ARG A 492 26.83 -9.12 14.88
CA ARG A 492 27.05 -10.01 13.74
C ARG A 492 27.27 -11.45 14.19
N LEU A 493 28.12 -11.71 15.18
CA LEU A 493 28.35 -13.07 15.70
C LEU A 493 27.09 -13.66 16.34
N MET A 494 26.29 -12.85 17.02
CA MET A 494 25.01 -13.26 17.60
C MET A 494 23.98 -13.62 16.51
N GLN A 495 23.96 -12.88 15.40
CA GLN A 495 23.01 -13.07 14.31
C GLN A 495 23.45 -14.16 13.31
N SER A 496 24.74 -14.29 13.00
CA SER A 496 25.24 -15.10 11.87
C SER A 496 25.40 -16.59 12.16
N ARG A 497 25.31 -17.04 13.41
CA ARG A 497 25.62 -18.45 13.77
C ARG A 497 24.54 -19.19 14.54
N ASN A 498 23.43 -18.53 14.91
CA ASN A 498 22.68 -19.04 16.04
C ASN A 498 21.17 -18.75 16.10
N ALA A 499 20.54 -18.09 15.12
CA ALA A 499 19.08 -17.87 15.17
C ALA A 499 18.29 -19.18 15.34
N ARG A 500 18.59 -20.22 14.53
CA ARG A 500 17.96 -21.55 14.64
C ARG A 500 18.39 -22.35 15.88
N ARG A 501 19.68 -22.33 16.23
CA ARG A 501 20.23 -23.09 17.38
C ARG A 501 19.81 -22.51 18.73
N TRP A 502 19.75 -21.18 18.88
CA TRP A 502 19.26 -20.54 20.10
C TRP A 502 17.75 -20.63 20.26
N GLN A 503 16.98 -20.61 19.18
CA GLN A 503 15.53 -20.83 19.28
C GLN A 503 15.23 -22.26 19.75
N LEU A 504 15.98 -23.26 19.27
CA LEU A 504 15.91 -24.64 19.76
C LEU A 504 16.44 -24.79 21.20
N ALA A 505 17.57 -24.16 21.55
CA ALA A 505 18.12 -24.19 22.92
C ALA A 505 17.20 -23.49 23.94
N ARG A 506 16.54 -22.40 23.55
CA ARG A 506 15.56 -21.68 24.38
C ARG A 506 14.26 -22.48 24.58
N ILE A 507 13.84 -23.28 23.59
CA ILE A 507 12.73 -24.24 23.74
C ILE A 507 13.14 -25.39 24.67
N ALA A 508 14.37 -25.88 24.58
CA ALA A 508 14.89 -26.94 25.44
C ALA A 508 15.05 -26.48 26.91
N LEU A 509 15.56 -25.28 27.14
CA LEU A 509 15.74 -24.72 28.49
C LEU A 509 14.40 -24.44 29.21
N ARG A 510 13.34 -24.03 28.49
CA ARG A 510 11.98 -23.87 29.04
C ARG A 510 11.26 -25.19 29.37
N LYS A 511 11.85 -26.33 29.02
CA LYS A 511 11.34 -27.66 29.41
C LYS A 511 12.12 -28.24 30.60
N LEU A 512 13.25 -27.63 30.95
CA LEU A 512 14.15 -28.06 32.03
C LEU A 512 14.04 -27.19 33.27
N PHE A 513 13.51 -25.97 33.12
CA PHE A 513 13.09 -25.04 34.16
C PHE A 513 11.68 -24.56 33.83
#